data_AF-A0A8T8S8Y5-F1
#
_entry.id   AF-A0A8T8S8Y5-F1
#
_cell.length_a   1.000
_cell.length_b   1.000
_cell.length_c   1.000
_cell.angle_alpha   90.00
_cell.angle_beta   90.00
_cell.angle_gamma   90.00
#
_symmetry.space_group_name_H-M   'P 1'
#
loop_
_entity.id
_entity.type
_entity.pdbx_description
1 polymer ?
#
loop_
_entity_poly.entity_id
_entity_poly.type
_entity_poly.pdbx_seq_one_letter_code
_entity_poly.pdbx_strand_id
1 'polypeptide(L)'
;MAKKIENRIEITDAKFVEDDSNHIAFAIAVDGVVVHRTLEWIDEDRDLVSKDSHLINSGSDLKKAVTEALNEDEIEVDEILEAVFGKLLEAVEELKETA
;
A
#
# COMPACT_ATOMS: atom_id res chain seq x y z
N MET A 1 19.53 3.34 -15.78
CA MET A 1 18.14 2.92 -16.01
C MET A 1 17.37 3.23 -14.75
N ALA A 2 16.27 3.97 -14.84
CA ALA A 2 15.36 4.13 -13.71
C ALA A 2 14.88 2.73 -13.29
N LYS A 3 14.93 2.41 -11.99
CA LYS A 3 14.25 1.22 -11.48
C LYS A 3 12.75 1.47 -11.66
N LYS A 4 12.00 0.48 -12.16
CA LYS A 4 10.53 0.53 -12.11
C LYS A 4 10.07 0.81 -10.68
N ILE A 5 9.05 1.64 -10.52
CA ILE A 5 8.53 2.03 -9.20
C ILE A 5 8.11 0.83 -8.34
N GLU A 6 7.60 -0.22 -8.97
CA GLU A 6 7.24 -1.51 -8.35
C GLU A 6 8.42 -2.17 -7.61
N ASN A 7 9.66 -1.92 -8.03
CA ASN A 7 10.87 -2.46 -7.40
C ASN A 7 11.42 -1.57 -6.28
N ARG A 8 10.81 -0.39 -6.07
CA ARG A 8 11.19 0.57 -5.03
C ARG A 8 10.14 0.66 -3.93
N ILE A 9 8.90 0.29 -4.22
CA ILE A 9 7.79 0.27 -3.26
C ILE A 9 7.71 -1.08 -2.56
N GLU A 10 7.57 -1.02 -1.24
CA GLU A 10 7.38 -2.19 -0.37
C GLU A 10 6.21 -1.94 0.59
N ILE A 11 5.49 -3.01 0.92
CA ILE A 11 4.51 -3.01 2.01
C ILE A 11 5.17 -3.65 3.23
N THR A 12 5.15 -2.93 4.34
CA THR A 12 5.83 -3.30 5.59
C THR A 12 4.88 -3.21 6.77
N ASP A 13 5.20 -3.88 7.87
CA ASP A 13 4.40 -3.89 9.11
C ASP A 13 2.91 -4.24 8.89
N ALA A 14 2.63 -5.04 7.85
CA ALA A 14 1.28 -5.44 7.50
C ALA A 14 0.70 -6.38 8.56
N LYS A 15 -0.53 -6.11 9.01
CA LYS A 15 -1.22 -6.94 10.00
C LYS A 15 -2.73 -6.83 9.86
N PHE A 16 -3.42 -7.96 10.04
CA PHE A 16 -4.86 -7.96 10.23
C PHE A 16 -5.21 -7.34 11.59
N VAL A 17 -6.21 -6.47 11.58
CA VAL A 17 -6.76 -5.82 12.75
C VAL A 17 -8.25 -6.16 12.79
N GLU A 18 -8.63 -6.89 13.82
CA GLU A 18 -10.00 -7.30 14.09
C GLU A 18 -10.53 -6.36 15.19
N ASP A 19 -11.19 -5.26 14.80
CA ASP A 19 -11.91 -4.35 15.70
C ASP A 19 -13.41 -4.28 15.33
N ASP A 20 -14.03 -3.09 15.38
CA ASP A 20 -15.41 -2.89 14.92
C ASP A 20 -15.57 -3.09 13.39
N SER A 21 -14.46 -3.12 12.62
CA SER A 21 -14.47 -3.40 11.17
C SER A 21 -13.18 -4.10 10.74
N ASN A 22 -13.28 -5.24 10.06
CA ASN A 22 -12.11 -5.98 9.60
C ASN A 22 -11.26 -5.13 8.65
N HIS A 23 -9.99 -4.91 8.99
CA HIS A 23 -9.06 -4.19 8.15
C HIS A 23 -7.64 -4.74 8.25
N ILE A 24 -6.83 -4.44 7.24
CA ILE A 24 -5.39 -4.63 7.25
C ILE A 24 -4.72 -3.28 7.44
N ALA A 25 -3.91 -3.13 8.49
CA ALA A 25 -3.07 -1.96 8.70
C ALA A 25 -1.67 -2.22 8.14
N PHE A 26 -1.08 -1.26 7.44
CA PHE A 26 0.22 -1.42 6.80
C PHE A 26 0.96 -0.09 6.59
N ALA A 27 2.27 -0.21 6.33
CA ALA A 27 3.16 0.89 5.98
C ALA A 27 3.64 0.74 4.54
N ILE A 28 3.68 1.86 3.81
CA ILE A 28 4.23 1.96 2.46
C ILE A 28 5.65 2.51 2.59
N ALA A 29 6.63 1.74 2.13
CA ALA A 29 8.03 2.13 2.11
C ALA A 29 8.53 2.34 0.68
N VAL A 30 9.44 3.30 0.50
CA VAL A 30 10.16 3.58 -0.74
C VAL A 30 11.65 3.43 -0.47
N ASP A 31 12.33 2.52 -1.17
CA ASP A 31 13.74 2.18 -0.95
C ASP A 31 14.08 1.92 0.54
N GLY A 32 13.18 1.23 1.24
CA GLY A 32 13.33 0.88 2.66
C GLY A 32 12.98 2.00 3.65
N VAL A 33 12.53 3.16 3.19
CA VAL A 33 12.08 4.27 4.06
C VAL A 33 10.55 4.34 4.05
N VAL A 34 9.92 4.25 5.23
CA VAL A 34 8.45 4.38 5.33
C VAL A 34 8.02 5.82 5.02
N VAL A 35 7.21 5.98 3.98
CA VAL A 35 6.70 7.28 3.51
C VAL A 35 5.25 7.52 3.90
N HIS A 36 4.47 6.46 4.10
CA HIS A 36 3.05 6.56 4.42
C HIS A 36 2.59 5.36 5.25
N ARG A 37 1.57 5.56 6.07
CA ARG A 37 0.90 4.49 6.85
C ARG A 37 -0.59 4.63 6.67
N THR A 38 -1.25 3.53 6.42
CA THR A 38 -2.69 3.52 6.18
C THR A 38 -3.25 2.14 6.52
N LEU A 39 -4.54 1.97 6.26
CA LEU A 39 -5.25 0.71 6.37
C LEU A 39 -6.12 0.50 5.14
N GLU A 40 -6.51 -0.74 4.88
CA GLU A 40 -7.55 -1.06 3.92
C GLU A 40 -8.54 -2.07 4.49
N TRP A 41 -9.77 -2.02 3.99
CA TRP A 41 -10.84 -2.90 4.46
C TRP A 41 -10.69 -4.29 3.87
N ILE A 42 -10.98 -5.28 4.69
CA ILE A 42 -11.01 -6.69 4.28
C ILE A 42 -12.35 -7.32 4.61
N ASP A 43 -12.75 -8.34 3.87
CA ASP A 43 -13.97 -9.09 4.12
C ASP A 43 -13.75 -10.21 5.17
N GLU A 44 -14.77 -11.04 5.35
CA GLU A 44 -14.73 -12.18 6.28
C GLU A 44 -13.68 -13.24 5.87
N ASP A 45 -13.34 -13.32 4.59
CA ASP A 45 -12.32 -14.20 4.03
C ASP A 45 -10.93 -13.52 3.98
N ARG A 46 -10.81 -12.34 4.61
CA ARG A 46 -9.61 -11.49 4.64
C ARG A 46 -9.15 -11.03 3.25
N ASP A 47 -10.04 -11.05 2.26
CA ASP A 47 -9.79 -10.47 0.93
C ASP A 47 -9.96 -8.96 0.96
N LEU A 48 -9.16 -8.24 0.16
CA LEU A 48 -9.28 -6.78 0.04
C LEU A 48 -10.67 -6.42 -0.52
N VAL A 49 -11.43 -5.63 0.24
CA VAL A 49 -12.71 -5.08 -0.21
C VAL A 49 -12.41 -3.95 -1.19
N SER A 50 -12.36 -4.30 -2.48
CA SER A 50 -12.29 -3.42 -3.66
C SER A 50 -12.08 -1.91 -3.40
N LYS A 51 -10.84 -1.45 -3.61
CA LYS A 51 -10.34 -0.13 -4.05
C LYS A 51 -10.88 1.19 -3.46
N ASP A 52 -11.99 1.31 -2.73
CA ASP A 52 -12.73 2.59 -2.68
C ASP A 52 -12.78 3.32 -1.33
N SER A 53 -11.72 3.32 -0.53
CA SER A 53 -11.70 4.35 0.53
C SER A 53 -10.32 4.86 0.92
N HIS A 54 -9.43 4.09 1.52
CA HIS A 54 -8.34 4.73 2.26
C HIS A 54 -7.16 5.13 1.38
N LEU A 55 -6.70 4.26 0.48
CA LEU A 55 -5.63 4.55 -0.47
C LEU A 55 -6.04 5.57 -1.52
N ILE A 56 -7.27 5.48 -2.04
CA ILE A 56 -7.79 6.44 -3.04
C ILE A 56 -8.05 7.81 -2.39
N ASN A 57 -8.67 7.87 -1.21
CA ASN A 57 -8.89 9.16 -0.54
C ASN A 57 -7.59 9.81 -0.06
N SER A 58 -6.57 9.01 0.25
CA SER A 58 -5.22 9.50 0.58
C SER A 58 -4.35 9.71 -0.66
N GLY A 59 -4.88 9.52 -1.86
CA GLY A 59 -4.09 9.44 -3.10
C GLY A 59 -3.22 10.67 -3.36
N SER A 60 -3.67 11.88 -2.99
CA SER A 60 -2.87 13.10 -3.11
C SER A 60 -1.70 13.16 -2.13
N ASP A 61 -1.91 12.70 -0.90
CA ASP A 61 -0.89 12.71 0.16
C ASP A 61 0.12 11.58 -0.06
N LEU A 62 -0.36 10.42 -0.49
CA LEU A 62 0.46 9.29 -0.91
C LEU A 62 1.31 9.66 -2.13
N LYS A 63 0.72 10.29 -3.16
CA LYS A 63 1.47 10.79 -4.32
C LYS A 63 2.62 11.66 -3.86
N LYS A 64 2.31 12.70 -3.08
CA LYS A 64 3.29 13.65 -2.58
C LYS A 64 4.42 12.96 -1.82
N ALA A 65 4.08 12.08 -0.87
CA ALA A 65 5.08 11.38 -0.05
C ALA A 65 5.99 10.47 -0.91
N VAL A 66 5.43 9.79 -1.90
CA VAL A 66 6.19 8.92 -2.81
C VAL A 66 7.04 9.73 -3.78
N THR A 67 6.52 10.80 -4.40
CA THR A 67 7.30 11.67 -5.30
C THR A 67 8.45 12.36 -4.57
N GLU A 68 8.22 12.81 -3.33
CA GLU A 68 9.27 13.39 -2.47
C GLU A 68 10.37 12.37 -2.14
N ALA A 69 9.99 11.12 -1.83
CA ALA A 69 10.96 10.07 -1.52
C ALA A 69 11.73 9.57 -2.76
N LEU A 70 11.09 9.53 -3.92
CA LEU A 70 11.71 9.14 -5.18
C LEU A 70 12.56 10.28 -5.78
N ASN A 71 12.33 11.51 -5.34
CA ASN A 71 12.88 12.74 -5.94
C ASN A 71 12.54 12.82 -7.44
N GLU A 72 11.29 12.46 -7.77
CA GLU A 72 10.75 12.37 -9.13
C GLU A 72 9.38 13.05 -9.18
N ASP A 73 9.25 14.09 -10.01
CA ASP A 73 8.02 14.90 -10.11
C ASP A 73 7.03 14.37 -11.18
N GLU A 74 7.46 13.44 -12.03
CA GLU A 74 6.70 12.99 -13.22
C GLU A 74 5.94 11.67 -13.02
N ILE A 75 5.79 11.19 -11.78
CA ILE A 75 5.11 9.93 -11.50
C ILE A 75 3.60 10.16 -11.38
N GLU A 76 2.83 9.38 -12.12
CA GLU A 76 1.37 9.42 -12.06
C GLU A 76 0.84 8.70 -10.81
N VAL A 77 -0.27 9.23 -10.26
CA VAL A 77 -0.90 8.64 -9.06
C VAL A 77 -1.31 7.19 -9.32
N ASP A 78 -1.83 6.92 -10.52
CA ASP A 78 -2.29 5.59 -10.91
C ASP A 78 -1.13 4.57 -10.90
N GLU A 79 0.07 4.96 -11.31
CA GLU A 79 1.25 4.09 -11.28
C GLU A 79 1.65 3.74 -9.83
N ILE A 80 1.58 4.73 -8.93
CA ILE A 80 1.82 4.53 -7.50
C ILE A 80 0.77 3.59 -6.90
N LEU A 81 -0.50 3.84 -7.20
CA LEU A 81 -1.60 3.03 -6.70
C LEU A 81 -1.52 1.59 -7.22
N GLU A 82 -1.24 1.38 -8.50
CA GLU A 82 -1.05 0.04 -9.08
C GLU A 82 0.08 -0.72 -8.38
N ALA A 83 1.24 -0.09 -8.17
CA ALA A 83 2.36 -0.70 -7.47
C ALA A 83 2.04 -1.03 -6.01
N VAL A 84 1.41 -0.09 -5.28
CA VAL A 84 0.99 -0.29 -3.89
C VAL A 84 -0.04 -1.41 -3.77
N PHE A 85 -1.05 -1.44 -4.64
CA PHE A 85 -2.07 -2.51 -4.63
C PHE A 85 -1.46 -3.87 -4.95
N GLY A 86 -0.56 -3.96 -5.93
CA GLY A 86 0.14 -5.21 -6.23
C GLY A 86 0.90 -5.75 -5.02
N LYS A 87 1.66 -4.88 -4.34
CA LYS A 87 2.42 -5.25 -3.13
C LYS A 87 1.51 -5.56 -1.94
N LEU A 88 0.38 -4.88 -1.81
CA LEU A 88 -0.57 -5.13 -0.73
C LEU A 88 -1.26 -6.49 -0.91
N LEU A 89 -1.63 -6.86 -2.14
CA LEU A 89 -2.16 -8.19 -2.44
C LEU A 89 -1.17 -9.30 -2.08
N GLU A 90 0.10 -9.15 -2.46
CA GLU A 90 1.17 -10.07 -2.06
C GLU A 90 1.25 -10.20 -0.53
N ALA A 91 1.27 -9.08 0.20
CA ALA A 91 1.34 -9.07 1.66
C ALA A 91 0.11 -9.70 2.34
N VAL A 92 -1.09 -9.50 1.80
CA VAL A 92 -2.33 -10.12 2.30
C VAL A 92 -2.26 -11.63 2.15
N GLU A 93 -1.86 -12.14 0.99
CA GLU A 93 -1.75 -13.59 0.75
C GLU A 93 -0.69 -14.23 1.66
N GLU A 94 0.47 -13.61 1.82
CA GLU A 94 1.51 -14.08 2.76
C GLU A 94 1.02 -14.13 4.21
N LEU A 95 0.26 -13.11 4.64
CA LEU A 95 -0.33 -13.08 5.97
C LEU A 95 -1.42 -14.15 6.15
N LYS A 96 -2.19 -14.46 5.11
CA LYS A 96 -3.18 -15.55 5.14
C LYS A 96 -2.53 -16.92 5.32
N GLU A 97 -1.39 -17.15 4.67
CA GLU A 97 -0.64 -18.41 4.80
C GLU A 97 0.01 -18.59 6.18
N THR A 98 0.21 -17.51 6.93
CA THR A 98 0.95 -17.51 8.21
C THR A 98 0.07 -17.27 9.45
N ALA A 99 -1.20 -16.94 9.28
CA ALA A 99 -2.18 -16.71 10.35
C ALA A 99 -2.92 -17.99 10.78
#